data_AF-A0A3D1BPP9-F1
#
_entry.id   AF-A0A3D1BPP9-F1
#
_cell.length_a   1.000
_cell.length_b   1.000
_cell.length_c   1.000
_cell.angle_alpha   90.00
_cell.angle_beta   90.00
_cell.angle_gamma   90.00
#
_symmetry.space_group_name_H-M   'P 1'
#
loop_
_entity.id
_entity.type
_entity.pdbx_description
1 polymer ?
#
loop_
_entity_poly.entity_id
_entity_poly.type
_entity_poly.pdbx_seq_one_letter_code
_entity_poly.pdbx_strand_id
1 'polypeptide(L)'
;MKQFFFTLVLIPLAFMSTYSFSQSGGNPMLQSFNDYTKLKLESEYNLEWISIGPVMNSARLEAVQGVPGNPDKALVAVMGHF
;
A
#
# COMPACT_ATOMS: atom_id res chain seq x y z
N MET A 1 9.78 20.20 47.63
CA MET A 1 10.63 19.09 47.13
C MET A 1 9.83 17.89 46.64
N LYS A 2 8.88 17.32 47.41
CA LYS A 2 8.02 16.20 46.95
C LYS A 2 7.19 16.49 45.68
N GLN A 3 6.60 17.69 45.58
CA GLN A 3 5.83 18.13 44.40
C GLN A 3 6.68 18.14 43.12
N PHE A 4 7.93 18.63 43.21
CA PHE A 4 8.89 18.70 42.11
C PHE A 4 9.33 17.31 41.63
N PHE A 5 9.48 16.37 42.57
CA PHE A 5 9.79 14.97 42.27
C PHE A 5 8.63 14.28 41.53
N PHE A 6 7.39 14.60 41.91
CA PHE A 6 6.20 14.09 41.24
C PHE A 6 6.10 14.58 39.79
N THR A 7 6.32 15.87 39.53
CA THR A 7 6.32 16.42 38.16
C THR A 7 7.44 15.83 37.31
N LEU A 8 8.62 15.63 37.89
CA LEU A 8 9.78 15.08 37.18
C LEU A 8 9.56 13.63 36.71
N VAL A 9 8.72 12.86 37.41
CA VAL A 9 8.36 11.48 37.04
C VAL A 9 7.17 11.43 36.07
N LEU A 10 6.16 12.29 36.24
CA LEU A 10 4.94 12.27 35.42
C LEU A 10 5.17 12.70 33.97
N ILE A 11 6.06 13.66 33.73
CA ILE A 11 6.35 14.18 32.38
C ILE A 11 6.90 13.08 31.45
N PRO A 12 8.00 12.38 31.77
CA PRO A 12 8.54 11.33 30.89
C PRO A 12 7.57 10.15 30.71
N LEU A 13 6.72 9.87 31.70
CA LEU A 13 5.69 8.83 31.60
C LEU A 13 4.61 9.18 30.56
N ALA A 14 4.22 10.45 30.47
CA ALA A 14 3.29 10.93 29.46
C ALA A 14 3.89 10.85 28.04
N PHE A 15 5.18 11.18 27.87
CA PHE A 15 5.88 11.10 26.58
C PHE A 15 6.05 9.67 26.05
N MET A 16 6.15 8.65 26.92
CA MET A 16 6.26 7.26 26.48
C MET A 16 5.00 6.73 25.76
N SER A 17 3.83 7.30 26.06
CA SER A 17 2.55 6.85 25.48
C SER A 17 2.38 7.19 23.98
N THR A 18 3.12 8.16 23.46
CA THR A 18 2.96 8.63 22.07
C THR A 18 3.82 7.86 21.06
N TYR A 19 4.82 7.08 21.50
CA TYR A 19 5.70 6.32 20.61
C TYR A 19 5.03 5.11 19.96
N SER A 20 3.95 4.59 20.53
CA SER A 20 3.24 3.42 19.98
C SER A 20 2.39 3.73 18.74
N PHE A 21 2.13 5.00 18.43
CA PHE A 21 1.26 5.41 17.31
C PHE A 21 1.97 5.64 15.97
N SER A 22 3.30 5.49 15.91
CA SER A 22 4.08 5.74 14.68
C SER A 22 4.31 4.49 13.81
N GLN A 23 3.83 3.31 14.22
CA GLN A 23 3.87 2.12 13.37
C GLN A 23 2.66 2.18 12.43
N SER A 24 2.88 2.90 11.32
CA SER A 24 1.97 2.97 10.19
C SER A 24 1.46 1.58 9.83
N GLY A 25 0.16 1.49 9.50
CA GLY A 25 -0.56 0.25 9.20
C GLY A 25 0.18 -0.67 8.22
N GLY A 26 -0.22 -1.95 8.22
CA GLY A 26 0.47 -3.09 7.62
C GLY A 26 1.13 -2.84 6.26
N ASN A 27 2.13 -3.66 5.94
CA ASN A 27 2.99 -3.49 4.76
C ASN A 27 2.16 -3.24 3.48
N PRO A 28 2.24 -2.03 2.87
CA PRO A 28 1.41 -1.67 1.73
C PRO A 28 1.68 -2.55 0.49
N MET A 29 2.89 -3.09 0.36
CA MET A 29 3.23 -4.02 -0.71
C MET A 29 2.54 -5.36 -0.52
N LEU A 30 2.46 -5.84 0.73
CA LEU A 30 1.74 -7.07 1.05
C LEU A 30 0.23 -6.89 0.86
N GLN A 31 -0.31 -5.72 1.21
CA GLN A 31 -1.71 -5.39 0.97
C GLN A 31 -2.04 -5.38 -0.53
N SER A 32 -1.24 -4.69 -1.35
CA SER A 32 -1.43 -4.64 -2.81
C SER A 32 -1.35 -6.03 -3.45
N PHE A 33 -0.50 -6.92 -2.95
CA PHE A 33 -0.39 -8.29 -3.44
C PHE A 33 -1.64 -9.13 -3.12
N ASN A 34 -2.19 -8.95 -1.91
CA ASN A 34 -3.43 -9.61 -1.51
C ASN A 34 -4.62 -9.12 -2.36
N ASP A 35 -4.70 -7.81 -2.60
CA ASP A 35 -5.75 -7.21 -3.44
C ASP A 35 -5.69 -7.71 -4.88
N TYR A 36 -4.48 -7.78 -5.48
CA TYR A 36 -4.27 -8.39 -6.79
C TYR A 36 -4.77 -9.84 -6.84
N THR A 37 -4.42 -10.64 -5.83
CA THR A 37 -4.81 -12.05 -5.77
C THR A 37 -6.32 -12.20 -5.71
N LYS A 38 -6.99 -11.37 -4.89
CA LYS A 38 -8.44 -11.36 -4.77
C LYS A 38 -9.12 -11.00 -6.10
N LEU A 39 -8.69 -9.91 -6.74
CA LEU A 39 -9.25 -9.46 -8.01
C LEU A 39 -9.05 -10.49 -9.14
N LYS A 40 -7.92 -11.19 -9.15
CA LYS A 40 -7.65 -12.26 -10.11
C LYS A 40 -8.59 -13.46 -9.93
N LEU A 41 -8.96 -13.80 -8.69
CA LEU A 41 -9.85 -14.91 -8.39
C LEU A 41 -11.33 -14.56 -8.61
N GLU A 42 -11.72 -13.31 -8.35
CA GLU A 42 -13.12 -12.85 -8.42
C GLU A 42 -13.52 -12.33 -9.81
N SER A 43 -12.57 -12.20 -10.75
CA SER A 43 -12.86 -11.71 -12.11
C SER A 43 -13.82 -12.65 -12.85
N GLU A 44 -15.01 -12.14 -13.20
CA GLU A 44 -15.99 -12.83 -14.06
C GLU A 44 -15.48 -13.06 -15.49
N TYR A 45 -14.46 -12.30 -15.89
CA TYR A 45 -13.82 -12.40 -17.18
C TYR A 45 -12.58 -13.29 -17.08
N ASN A 46 -12.46 -14.26 -17.99
CA ASN A 46 -11.31 -15.16 -18.10
C ASN A 46 -10.10 -14.44 -18.73
N LEU A 47 -9.71 -13.31 -18.14
CA LEU A 47 -8.63 -12.46 -18.62
C LEU A 47 -7.28 -13.10 -18.29
N GLU A 48 -6.37 -13.08 -19.26
CA GLU A 48 -4.98 -13.48 -19.03
C GLU A 48 -4.23 -12.32 -18.34
N TRP A 49 -3.94 -12.46 -17.05
CA TRP A 49 -3.16 -11.49 -16.29
C TRP A 49 -1.68 -11.68 -16.56
N ILE A 50 -1.13 -10.91 -17.50
CA ILE A 50 0.29 -10.92 -17.84
C ILE A 50 1.04 -9.96 -16.91
N SER A 51 2.01 -10.48 -16.15
CA SER A 51 2.88 -9.66 -15.33
C SER A 51 3.84 -8.86 -16.22
N ILE A 52 3.75 -7.54 -16.17
CA ILE A 52 4.61 -6.63 -16.93
C ILE A 52 5.90 -6.38 -16.12
N GLY A 53 6.70 -7.43 -15.95
CA GLY A 53 8.06 -7.38 -15.39
C GLY A 53 8.16 -7.05 -13.88
N PRO A 54 9.38 -7.15 -13.30
CA PRO A 54 9.61 -6.69 -11.94
C PRO A 54 9.50 -5.17 -11.91
N VAL A 55 8.48 -4.66 -11.25
CA VAL A 55 8.30 -3.22 -11.02
C VAL A 55 9.31 -2.79 -9.94
N MET A 56 10.59 -2.73 -10.33
CA MET A 56 11.73 -2.43 -9.46
C MET A 56 11.74 -0.99 -8.95
N ASN A 57 11.11 -0.10 -9.71
CA ASN A 57 10.75 1.24 -9.25
C ASN A 57 9.28 1.18 -8.86
N SER A 58 8.89 1.96 -7.86
CA SER A 58 7.50 2.18 -7.38
C SER A 58 6.57 2.71 -8.49
N ALA A 59 6.51 2.03 -9.63
CA ALA A 59 5.86 2.49 -10.83
C ALA A 59 4.37 2.30 -10.60
N ARG A 60 3.74 3.43 -10.34
CA ARG A 60 2.31 3.52 -10.16
C ARG A 60 1.68 3.25 -11.52
N LEU A 61 0.76 2.29 -11.54
CA LEU A 61 -0.15 2.10 -12.66
C LEU A 61 -0.94 3.40 -12.84
N GLU A 62 -0.67 4.11 -13.94
CA GLU A 62 -1.25 5.44 -14.18
C GLU A 62 -2.60 5.33 -14.91
N ALA A 63 -2.72 4.38 -15.85
CA ALA A 63 -3.96 4.15 -16.56
C ALA A 63 -4.11 2.70 -17.04
N VAL A 64 -5.35 2.20 -17.02
CA VAL A 64 -5.79 0.99 -17.72
C VAL A 64 -6.91 1.38 -18.66
N GLN A 65 -6.80 1.05 -19.94
CA GLN A 65 -7.83 1.33 -20.94
C GLN A 65 -8.21 0.06 -21.69
N GLY A 66 -9.50 -0.30 -21.63
CA GLY A 66 -10.04 -1.40 -22.43
C GLY A 66 -10.03 -1.06 -23.92
N VAL A 67 -9.83 -2.05 -24.78
CA VAL A 67 -9.86 -1.88 -26.24
C VAL A 67 -11.31 -1.97 -26.73
N PRO A 68 -11.87 -0.92 -27.37
CA PRO A 68 -13.23 -0.98 -27.91
C PRO A 68 -13.41 -2.17 -28.86
N GLY A 69 -14.47 -2.95 -28.66
CA GLY A 69 -14.77 -4.13 -29.47
C GLY A 69 -13.93 -5.39 -29.16
N ASN A 70 -12.98 -5.31 -28.22
CA ASN A 70 -12.16 -6.45 -27.77
C ASN A 70 -12.09 -6.46 -26.24
N PRO A 71 -13.15 -6.95 -25.54
CA PRO A 71 -13.25 -6.89 -24.08
C PRO A 71 -12.20 -7.76 -23.36
N ASP A 72 -11.52 -8.65 -24.09
CA ASP A 72 -10.40 -9.48 -23.64
C ASP A 72 -9.07 -8.71 -23.56
N LYS A 73 -9.00 -7.47 -24.08
CA LYS A 73 -7.76 -6.70 -24.18
C LYS A 73 -7.83 -5.39 -23.42
N ALA A 74 -6.78 -5.11 -22.66
CA ALA A 74 -6.56 -3.83 -22.02
C ALA A 74 -5.13 -3.33 -22.28
N LEU A 75 -5.00 -2.02 -22.49
CA LEU A 75 -3.74 -1.29 -22.53
C LEU A 75 -3.42 -0.81 -21.12
N VAL A 76 -2.18 -1.00 -20.71
CA VAL A 76 -1.69 -0.64 -19.37
C VAL A 76 -0.55 0.36 -19.51
N ALA A 77 -0.71 1.56 -18.96
CA ALA A 77 0.32 2.58 -18.90
C ALA A 77 0.94 2.62 -17.50
N VAL A 78 2.27 2.51 -17.45
CA VAL A 78 3.04 2.50 -16.21
C VAL A 78 4.02 3.67 -16.24
N MET A 79 3.94 4.55 -15.25
CA MET A 79 4.84 5.70 -15.12
C MET A 79 6.00 5.34 -14.18
N GLY A 80 7.21 5.28 -14.73
CA GLY A 80 8.45 5.15 -13.99
C GLY A 80 9.24 6.46 -14.02
N HIS A 81 9.71 6.94 -12.87
CA HIS A 81 10.83 7.87 -12.85
C HIS A 81 12.11 7.06 -13.07
N PHE A 82 12.87 7.39 -14.13
CA PHE A 82 14.20 6.85 -14.41
C PHE A 82 15.27 7.71 -13.75
#